data_AF-A0A357IRJ3-F1
#
_entry.id   AF-A0A357IRJ3-F1
#
_cell.length_a   1.000
_cell.length_b   1.000
_cell.length_c   1.000
_cell.angle_alpha   90.00
_cell.angle_beta   90.00
_cell.angle_gamma   90.00
#
_symmetry.space_group_name_H-M   'P 1'
#
loop_
_entity.id
_entity.type
_entity.pdbx_description
1 polymer ?
#
loop_
_entity_poly.entity_id
_entity_poly.type
_entity_poly.pdbx_seq_one_letter_code
_entity_poly.pdbx_strand_id
1 'polypeptide(L)'
;MNENLKKIREYLLSKGVKEETIDSGMGSSVYLAMEIMEYAHRNQKRENGEDYANHPSRCLTTYRILIGIGADGEGMMDRDLLEENGIPFSGVQEVCLLHDVVEDSELSFEDVRDIYRECGFGWYFSACIGDALKRITHDKKVPYAEYVATCLANPVSALVKLIDMDDNLRILDLVEFGDKELKRAEKYLGCSAGINNCYHFVEKLAKYRKEFKAQCENEEGSATAE
;
A
#
# COMPACT_ATOMS: atom_id res chain seq x y z
N MET A 1 -10.10 -18.92 -17.33
CA MET A 1 -9.28 -18.29 -16.29
C MET A 1 -8.22 -17.47 -16.99
N ASN A 2 -8.09 -16.18 -16.68
CA ASN A 2 -7.03 -15.30 -17.17
C ASN A 2 -5.67 -16.01 -17.05
N GLU A 3 -4.84 -15.96 -18.09
CA GLU A 3 -3.56 -16.70 -18.11
C GLU A 3 -2.59 -16.23 -17.02
N ASN A 4 -2.58 -14.95 -16.68
CA ASN A 4 -1.76 -14.44 -15.58
C ASN A 4 -2.32 -14.89 -14.23
N LEU A 5 -3.66 -14.88 -14.05
CA LEU A 5 -4.29 -15.44 -12.85
C LEU A 5 -3.96 -16.92 -12.66
N LYS A 6 -3.93 -17.69 -13.75
CA LYS A 6 -3.51 -19.10 -13.74
C LYS A 6 -2.06 -19.25 -13.26
N LYS A 7 -1.13 -18.46 -13.81
CA LYS A 7 0.28 -18.49 -13.41
C LYS A 7 0.49 -18.09 -11.95
N ILE A 8 -0.24 -17.09 -11.46
CA ILE A 8 -0.22 -16.67 -10.05
C ILE A 8 -0.65 -17.84 -9.17
N ARG A 9 -1.78 -18.48 -9.48
CA ARG A 9 -2.27 -19.65 -8.74
C ARG A 9 -1.28 -20.80 -8.74
N GLU A 10 -0.74 -21.16 -9.91
CA GLU A 10 0.27 -22.23 -10.05
C GLU A 10 1.53 -21.94 -9.24
N TYR A 11 2.00 -20.69 -9.25
CA TYR A 11 3.14 -20.26 -8.44
C TYR A 11 2.86 -20.39 -6.94
N LEU A 12 1.72 -19.89 -6.45
CA LEU A 12 1.37 -19.98 -5.04
C LEU A 12 1.24 -21.43 -4.56
N LEU A 13 0.61 -22.29 -5.35
CA LEU A 13 0.54 -23.73 -5.09
C LEU A 13 1.95 -24.35 -5.03
N SER A 14 2.86 -23.96 -5.93
CA SER A 14 4.25 -24.42 -5.93
C SER A 14 5.04 -24.00 -4.67
N LYS A 15 4.61 -22.91 -4.01
CA LYS A 15 5.16 -22.43 -2.73
C LYS A 15 4.50 -23.07 -1.51
N GLY A 16 3.55 -23.99 -1.72
CA GLY A 16 2.85 -24.70 -0.65
C GLY A 16 1.66 -23.95 -0.05
N VAL A 17 1.20 -22.87 -0.69
CA VAL A 17 -0.07 -22.23 -0.30
C VAL A 17 -1.21 -23.18 -0.62
N LYS A 18 -2.14 -23.38 0.33
CA LYS A 18 -3.28 -24.28 0.15
C LYS A 18 -4.26 -23.71 -0.86
N GLU A 19 -4.89 -24.59 -1.63
CA GLU A 19 -5.90 -24.20 -2.62
C GLU A 19 -7.07 -23.44 -1.97
N GLU A 20 -7.53 -23.89 -0.78
CA GLU A 20 -8.58 -23.21 -0.02
C GLU A 20 -8.19 -21.77 0.39
N THR A 21 -6.90 -21.52 0.65
CA THR A 21 -6.38 -20.19 0.98
C THR A 21 -6.41 -19.28 -0.25
N ILE A 22 -6.05 -19.80 -1.42
CA ILE A 22 -6.10 -19.05 -2.68
C ILE A 22 -7.56 -18.73 -3.04
N ASP A 23 -8.46 -19.73 -2.95
CA ASP A 23 -9.87 -19.56 -3.28
C ASP A 23 -10.58 -18.56 -2.34
N SER A 24 -10.24 -18.58 -1.04
CA SER A 24 -10.73 -17.57 -0.11
C SER A 24 -10.10 -16.19 -0.32
N GLY A 25 -8.85 -16.14 -0.79
CA GLY A 25 -8.16 -14.93 -1.23
C GLY A 25 -8.88 -14.20 -2.36
N MET A 26 -9.48 -14.95 -3.30
CA MET A 26 -10.32 -14.40 -4.36
C MET A 26 -11.59 -13.70 -3.86
N GLY A 27 -11.97 -13.86 -2.59
CA GLY A 27 -13.07 -13.14 -1.93
C GLY A 27 -12.68 -11.78 -1.34
N SER A 28 -11.41 -11.38 -1.41
CA SER A 28 -10.91 -10.10 -0.89
C SER A 28 -9.99 -9.41 -1.88
N SER A 29 -10.29 -8.15 -2.24
CA SER A 29 -9.45 -7.33 -3.13
C SER A 29 -8.03 -7.13 -2.60
N VAL A 30 -7.85 -7.15 -1.27
CA VAL A 30 -6.56 -7.03 -0.61
C VAL A 30 -5.77 -8.33 -0.69
N TYR A 31 -6.40 -9.49 -0.48
CA TYR A 31 -5.69 -10.78 -0.63
C TYR A 31 -5.31 -11.02 -2.09
N LEU A 32 -6.19 -10.68 -3.04
CA LEU A 32 -5.85 -10.71 -4.45
C LEU A 32 -4.62 -9.81 -4.77
N ALA A 33 -4.54 -8.61 -4.18
CA ALA A 33 -3.36 -7.75 -4.32
C ALA A 33 -2.09 -8.41 -3.78
N MET A 34 -2.18 -9.09 -2.63
CA MET A 34 -1.04 -9.80 -2.03
C MET A 34 -0.56 -10.94 -2.93
N GLU A 35 -1.48 -11.72 -3.50
CA GLU A 35 -1.17 -12.81 -4.43
C GLU A 35 -0.50 -12.31 -5.71
N ILE A 36 -1.01 -11.21 -6.29
CA ILE A 36 -0.41 -10.56 -7.46
C ILE A 36 0.99 -10.05 -7.13
N MET A 37 1.16 -9.35 -6.01
CA MET A 37 2.43 -8.77 -5.55
C MET A 37 3.49 -9.87 -5.33
N GLU A 38 3.11 -10.94 -4.63
CA GLU A 38 4.00 -12.08 -4.32
C GLU A 38 4.46 -12.79 -5.59
N TYR A 39 3.57 -12.93 -6.59
CA TYR A 39 3.96 -13.44 -7.90
C TYR A 39 4.85 -12.46 -8.65
N ALA A 40 4.47 -11.19 -8.75
CA ALA A 40 5.18 -10.18 -9.53
C ALA A 40 6.65 -10.05 -9.09
N HIS A 41 6.89 -10.05 -7.78
CA HIS A 41 8.22 -9.84 -7.21
C HIS A 41 8.96 -11.13 -6.83
N ARG A 42 8.46 -12.31 -7.25
CA ARG A 42 8.98 -13.66 -6.89
C ARG A 42 10.48 -13.90 -7.12
N ASN A 43 11.09 -13.14 -8.02
CA ASN A 43 12.51 -13.25 -8.37
C ASN A 43 13.29 -11.96 -8.10
N GLN A 44 12.67 -10.97 -7.46
CA GLN A 44 13.26 -9.67 -7.18
C GLN A 44 13.82 -9.62 -5.76
N LYS A 45 15.01 -9.05 -5.63
CA LYS A 45 15.71 -8.85 -4.36
C LYS A 45 15.99 -7.37 -4.15
N ARG A 46 15.98 -6.93 -2.90
CA ARG A 46 16.56 -5.64 -2.50
C ARG A 46 18.09 -5.72 -2.56
N GLU A 47 18.76 -4.56 -2.52
CA GLU A 47 20.23 -4.48 -2.54
C GLU A 47 20.88 -5.27 -1.39
N ASN A 48 20.21 -5.35 -0.24
CA ASN A 48 20.67 -6.11 0.93
C ASN A 48 20.36 -7.63 0.86
N GLY A 49 19.78 -8.12 -0.23
CA GLY A 49 19.45 -9.54 -0.45
C GLY A 49 18.08 -9.99 0.06
N GLU A 50 17.33 -9.12 0.74
CA GLU A 50 15.94 -9.38 1.17
C GLU A 50 15.02 -9.59 -0.04
N ASP A 51 13.99 -10.43 0.09
CA ASP A 51 12.91 -10.55 -0.91
C ASP A 51 12.20 -9.20 -1.08
N TYR A 52 12.02 -8.76 -2.33
CA TYR A 52 11.42 -7.45 -2.60
C TYR A 52 9.97 -7.34 -2.12
N ALA A 53 9.22 -8.45 -2.11
CA ALA A 53 7.84 -8.52 -1.61
C ALA A 53 7.68 -8.01 -0.16
N ASN A 54 8.76 -7.99 0.63
CA ASN A 54 8.75 -7.42 1.97
C ASN A 54 8.53 -5.90 1.96
N HIS A 55 8.97 -5.18 0.93
CA HIS A 55 8.79 -3.72 0.84
C HIS A 55 7.29 -3.34 0.70
N PRO A 56 6.54 -3.78 -0.32
CA PRO A 56 5.09 -3.51 -0.39
C PRO A 56 4.32 -4.03 0.84
N SER A 57 4.75 -5.14 1.43
CA SER A 57 4.17 -5.69 2.67
C SER A 57 4.37 -4.77 3.88
N ARG A 58 5.55 -4.14 4.01
CA ARG A 58 5.81 -3.12 5.03
C ARG A 58 4.99 -1.86 4.77
N CYS A 59 4.85 -1.41 3.52
CA CYS A 59 3.98 -0.29 3.17
C CYS A 59 2.51 -0.54 3.61
N LEU A 60 1.97 -1.72 3.32
CA LEU A 60 0.64 -2.13 3.80
C LEU A 60 0.56 -2.11 5.34
N THR A 61 1.58 -2.66 6.01
CA THR A 61 1.63 -2.75 7.47
C THR A 61 1.69 -1.36 8.10
N THR A 62 2.52 -0.46 7.58
CA THR A 62 2.59 0.93 8.00
C THR A 62 1.24 1.62 7.85
N TYR A 63 0.58 1.48 6.69
CA TYR A 63 -0.76 2.04 6.50
C TYR A 63 -1.76 1.50 7.53
N ARG A 64 -1.78 0.18 7.73
CA ARG A 64 -2.67 -0.49 8.69
C ARG A 64 -2.47 0.03 10.12
N ILE A 65 -1.21 0.15 10.58
CA ILE A 65 -0.89 0.71 11.90
C ILE A 65 -1.39 2.16 12.02
N LEU A 66 -1.17 2.98 10.98
CA LEU A 66 -1.60 4.38 10.96
C LEU A 66 -3.12 4.54 11.13
N ILE A 67 -3.91 3.57 10.66
CA ILE A 67 -5.37 3.59 10.74
C ILE A 67 -5.96 2.73 11.86
N GLY A 68 -5.15 2.20 12.79
CA GLY A 68 -5.66 1.38 13.89
C GLY A 68 -5.42 -0.12 13.77
N ILE A 69 -5.29 -0.67 12.57
CA ILE A 69 -5.15 -2.12 12.33
C ILE A 69 -3.73 -2.61 12.68
N GLY A 70 -3.38 -2.62 13.97
CA GLY A 70 -2.05 -2.95 14.50
C GLY A 70 -1.98 -4.28 15.27
N ALA A 71 -0.75 -4.67 15.67
CA ALA A 71 -0.48 -5.90 16.41
C ALA A 71 -0.89 -5.83 17.90
N ASP A 72 -1.09 -4.64 18.44
CA ASP A 72 -1.19 -4.38 19.88
C ASP A 72 -2.63 -4.45 20.43
N GLY A 73 -3.59 -4.98 19.66
CA GLY A 73 -4.96 -5.21 20.12
C GLY A 73 -5.95 -4.08 19.84
N GLU A 74 -5.53 -2.96 19.25
CA GLU A 74 -6.44 -1.98 18.62
C GLU A 74 -7.00 -2.52 17.29
N GLY A 75 -7.38 -3.79 17.19
CA GLY A 75 -7.75 -4.47 15.92
C GLY A 75 -9.00 -3.93 15.21
N MET A 76 -9.43 -2.72 15.53
CA MET A 76 -10.54 -2.00 14.97
C MET A 76 -10.05 -0.69 14.33
N MET A 77 -10.86 -0.21 13.40
CA MET A 77 -10.67 1.05 12.71
C MET A 77 -12.07 1.59 12.47
N ASP A 78 -12.26 2.88 12.75
CA ASP A 78 -13.49 3.60 12.42
C ASP A 78 -13.37 4.22 11.02
N ARG A 79 -14.15 3.69 10.07
CA ARG A 79 -14.16 4.14 8.67
C ARG A 79 -14.78 5.52 8.52
N ASP A 80 -15.83 5.81 9.28
CA ASP A 80 -16.53 7.08 9.19
C ASP A 80 -15.62 8.18 9.75
N LEU A 81 -14.93 7.91 10.86
CA LEU A 81 -13.96 8.83 11.45
C LEU A 81 -12.73 9.07 10.53
N LEU A 82 -12.28 8.06 9.78
CA LEU A 82 -11.25 8.26 8.75
C LEU A 82 -11.72 9.24 7.67
N GLU A 83 -12.95 9.05 7.17
CA GLU A 83 -13.54 9.92 6.15
C GLU A 83 -13.72 11.35 6.67
N GLU A 84 -14.22 11.52 7.90
CA GLU A 84 -14.35 12.82 8.57
C GLU A 84 -13.02 13.55 8.72
N ASN A 85 -11.93 12.81 8.97
CA ASN A 85 -10.58 13.36 9.03
C ASN A 85 -9.92 13.49 7.64
N GLY A 86 -10.59 13.10 6.56
CA GLY A 86 -10.08 13.19 5.19
C GLY A 86 -8.91 12.26 4.91
N ILE A 87 -8.88 11.09 5.56
CA ILE A 87 -7.87 10.05 5.36
C ILE A 87 -8.46 9.01 4.39
N PRO A 88 -7.83 8.77 3.23
CA PRO A 88 -8.35 7.78 2.29
C PRO A 88 -8.27 6.36 2.87
N PHE A 89 -9.27 5.55 2.55
CA PHE A 89 -9.34 4.14 2.94
C PHE A 89 -9.48 3.18 1.75
N SER A 90 -10.54 3.34 0.96
CA SER A 90 -10.83 2.49 -0.19
C SER A 90 -9.68 2.54 -1.21
N GLY A 91 -9.16 1.37 -1.57
CA GLY A 91 -8.06 1.21 -2.53
C GLY A 91 -6.65 1.40 -1.95
N VAL A 92 -6.48 1.96 -0.75
CA VAL A 92 -5.14 2.28 -0.22
C VAL A 92 -4.32 1.02 0.05
N GLN A 93 -4.93 -0.01 0.63
CA GLN A 93 -4.24 -1.27 0.93
C GLN A 93 -3.78 -1.97 -0.37
N GLU A 94 -4.63 -1.99 -1.38
CA GLU A 94 -4.31 -2.58 -2.68
C GLU A 94 -3.23 -1.78 -3.39
N VAL A 95 -3.29 -0.45 -3.37
CA VAL A 95 -2.26 0.39 -3.99
C VAL A 95 -0.93 0.26 -3.23
N CYS A 96 -0.91 0.11 -1.90
CA CYS A 96 0.31 -0.20 -1.14
C CYS A 96 0.98 -1.49 -1.66
N LEU A 97 0.19 -2.52 -1.95
CA LEU A 97 0.70 -3.82 -2.42
C LEU A 97 1.10 -3.79 -3.90
N LEU A 98 0.41 -2.99 -4.71
CA LEU A 98 0.56 -3.01 -6.17
C LEU A 98 1.46 -1.90 -6.74
N HIS A 99 1.91 -0.93 -5.92
CA HIS A 99 2.55 0.29 -6.42
C HIS A 99 3.76 0.04 -7.34
N ASP A 100 4.55 -1.00 -7.07
CA ASP A 100 5.71 -1.39 -7.89
C ASP A 100 5.43 -2.52 -8.87
N VAL A 101 4.26 -3.18 -8.81
CA VAL A 101 3.95 -4.34 -9.63
C VAL A 101 4.00 -3.98 -11.11
N VAL A 102 3.39 -2.86 -11.49
CA VAL A 102 3.36 -2.41 -12.89
C VAL A 102 4.70 -1.81 -13.33
N GLU A 103 5.48 -1.27 -12.39
CA GLU A 103 6.75 -0.58 -12.69
C GLU A 103 7.92 -1.57 -12.88
N ASP A 104 7.99 -2.60 -12.03
CA ASP A 104 9.17 -3.45 -11.88
C ASP A 104 8.93 -4.94 -12.18
N SER A 105 7.74 -5.31 -12.67
CA SER A 105 7.44 -6.68 -13.11
C SER A 105 6.98 -6.75 -14.57
N GLU A 106 6.75 -7.98 -15.05
CA GLU A 106 6.19 -8.23 -16.37
C GLU A 106 4.68 -7.94 -16.50
N LEU A 107 3.98 -7.69 -15.40
CA LEU A 107 2.54 -7.45 -15.41
C LEU A 107 2.24 -6.00 -15.81
N SER A 108 1.43 -5.82 -16.86
CA SER A 108 0.93 -4.50 -17.24
C SER A 108 -0.23 -4.03 -16.36
N PHE A 109 -0.57 -2.75 -16.44
CA PHE A 109 -1.76 -2.20 -15.81
C PHE A 109 -3.03 -2.94 -16.26
N GLU A 110 -3.14 -3.25 -17.55
CA GLU A 110 -4.26 -4.00 -18.13
C GLU A 110 -4.35 -5.42 -17.56
N ASP A 111 -3.21 -6.09 -17.35
CA ASP A 111 -3.19 -7.43 -16.75
C ASP A 111 -3.76 -7.41 -15.33
N VAL A 112 -3.29 -6.48 -14.49
CA VAL A 112 -3.79 -6.31 -13.11
C VAL A 112 -5.29 -6.01 -13.13
N ARG A 113 -5.73 -5.05 -13.95
CA ARG A 113 -7.16 -4.72 -14.08
C ARG A 113 -8.00 -5.94 -14.47
N ASP A 114 -7.53 -6.72 -15.44
CA ASP A 114 -8.28 -7.85 -15.98
C ASP A 114 -8.34 -9.02 -14.97
N ILE A 115 -7.29 -9.22 -14.15
CA ILE A 115 -7.32 -10.13 -13.00
C ILE A 115 -8.39 -9.69 -12.00
N TYR A 116 -8.40 -8.42 -11.58
CA TYR A 116 -9.42 -7.88 -10.68
C TYR A 116 -10.84 -8.03 -11.24
N ARG A 117 -11.02 -7.81 -12.55
CA ARG A 117 -12.32 -8.00 -13.21
C ARG A 117 -12.78 -9.45 -13.15
N GLU A 118 -11.89 -10.40 -13.41
CA GLU A 118 -12.22 -11.82 -13.41
C GLU A 118 -12.56 -12.34 -12.00
N CYS A 119 -11.90 -11.82 -10.97
CA CYS A 119 -12.21 -12.12 -9.57
C CYS A 119 -13.43 -11.36 -9.01
N GLY A 120 -14.19 -10.63 -9.85
CA GLY A 120 -15.40 -9.92 -9.42
C GLY A 120 -15.19 -8.53 -8.82
N PHE A 121 -13.96 -8.02 -8.80
CA PHE A 121 -13.60 -6.69 -8.28
C PHE A 121 -13.46 -5.61 -9.35
N GLY A 122 -13.86 -5.86 -10.60
CA GLY A 122 -13.62 -4.93 -11.72
C GLY A 122 -14.18 -3.51 -11.50
N TRP A 123 -15.36 -3.41 -10.89
CA TRP A 123 -15.96 -2.10 -10.53
C TRP A 123 -15.14 -1.41 -9.44
N TYR A 124 -14.81 -2.13 -8.36
CA TYR A 124 -14.02 -1.59 -7.24
C TYR A 124 -12.62 -1.17 -7.68
N PHE A 125 -11.95 -1.97 -8.52
CA PHE A 125 -10.68 -1.59 -9.12
C PHE A 125 -10.81 -0.28 -9.89
N SER A 126 -11.82 -0.14 -10.74
CA SER A 126 -12.03 1.07 -11.54
C SER A 126 -12.34 2.31 -10.67
N ALA A 127 -13.10 2.13 -9.58
CA ALA A 127 -13.53 3.21 -8.71
C ALA A 127 -12.46 3.66 -7.69
N CYS A 128 -11.66 2.72 -7.17
CA CYS A 128 -10.82 2.97 -5.99
C CYS A 128 -9.31 2.74 -6.22
N ILE A 129 -8.92 1.89 -7.17
CA ILE A 129 -7.51 1.46 -7.33
C ILE A 129 -6.89 2.05 -8.60
N GLY A 130 -7.61 2.02 -9.72
CA GLY A 130 -7.05 2.19 -11.05
C GLY A 130 -6.37 3.54 -11.31
N ASP A 131 -7.00 4.66 -10.92
CA ASP A 131 -6.40 5.99 -11.11
C ASP A 131 -5.16 6.18 -10.21
N ALA A 132 -5.24 5.75 -8.95
CA ALA A 132 -4.12 5.83 -8.01
C ALA A 132 -2.93 4.97 -8.45
N LEU A 133 -3.20 3.73 -8.89
CA LEU A 133 -2.17 2.81 -9.38
C LEU A 133 -1.47 3.35 -10.63
N LYS A 134 -2.21 3.94 -11.58
CA LYS A 134 -1.60 4.59 -12.76
C LYS A 134 -0.67 5.74 -12.37
N ARG A 135 -1.08 6.56 -11.39
CA ARG A 135 -0.32 7.74 -11.00
C ARG A 135 0.94 7.40 -10.23
N ILE A 136 0.90 6.35 -9.41
CA ILE A 136 2.05 5.94 -8.60
C ILE A 136 3.08 5.14 -9.40
N THR A 137 2.71 4.57 -10.55
CA THR A 137 3.64 3.90 -11.47
C THR A 137 4.49 4.94 -12.21
N HIS A 138 5.80 4.97 -12.00
CA HIS A 138 6.69 5.95 -12.63
C HIS A 138 7.11 5.52 -14.04
N ASP A 139 6.72 6.28 -15.07
CA ASP A 139 7.40 6.21 -16.37
C ASP A 139 8.79 6.84 -16.23
N LYS A 140 9.85 6.02 -16.31
CA LYS A 140 11.26 6.43 -16.18
C LYS A 140 11.67 7.53 -17.19
N LYS A 141 10.87 7.82 -18.22
CA LYS A 141 11.04 8.95 -19.14
C LYS A 141 10.55 10.29 -18.58
N VAL A 142 9.65 10.28 -17.60
CA VAL A 142 9.08 11.47 -16.96
C VAL A 142 10.03 11.96 -15.86
N PRO A 143 10.38 13.26 -15.82
CA PRO A 143 11.17 13.82 -14.74
C PRO A 143 10.53 13.55 -13.39
N TYR A 144 11.34 13.17 -12.39
CA TYR A 144 10.82 12.73 -11.09
C TYR A 144 9.93 13.77 -10.40
N ALA A 145 10.22 15.07 -10.55
CA ALA A 145 9.39 16.13 -9.98
C ALA A 145 7.98 16.18 -10.60
N GLU A 146 7.86 15.94 -11.91
CA GLU A 146 6.57 15.86 -12.62
C GLU A 146 5.81 14.58 -12.23
N TYR A 147 6.54 13.48 -12.03
CA TYR A 147 5.96 12.24 -11.50
C TYR A 147 5.37 12.46 -10.09
N VAL A 148 6.10 13.08 -9.18
CA VAL A 148 5.57 13.39 -7.83
C VAL A 148 4.34 14.29 -7.91
N ALA A 149 4.34 15.30 -8.80
CA ALA A 149 3.16 16.14 -9.04
C ALA A 149 1.96 15.32 -9.56
N THR A 150 2.20 14.27 -10.35
CA THR A 150 1.16 13.34 -10.82
C THR A 150 0.56 12.53 -9.67
N CYS A 151 1.39 12.06 -8.73
CA CYS A 151 0.92 11.38 -7.51
C CYS A 151 0.08 12.31 -6.63
N LEU A 152 0.41 13.61 -6.56
CA LEU A 152 -0.31 14.60 -5.76
C LEU A 152 -1.73 14.91 -6.27
N ALA A 153 -2.11 14.47 -7.46
CA ALA A 153 -3.44 14.70 -8.00
C ALA A 153 -4.49 13.69 -7.48
N ASN A 154 -4.07 12.68 -6.72
CA ASN A 154 -4.96 11.68 -6.12
C ASN A 154 -4.52 11.38 -4.68
N PRO A 155 -5.42 11.46 -3.67
CA PRO A 155 -5.06 11.30 -2.27
C PRO A 155 -4.54 9.89 -1.94
N VAL A 156 -5.02 8.84 -2.62
CA VAL A 156 -4.53 7.48 -2.44
C VAL A 156 -3.10 7.35 -2.95
N SER A 157 -2.81 7.80 -4.18
CA SER A 157 -1.42 7.73 -4.69
C SER A 157 -0.48 8.63 -3.90
N ALA A 158 -0.94 9.79 -3.42
CA ALA A 158 -0.13 10.68 -2.59
C ALA A 158 0.19 10.03 -1.23
N LEU A 159 -0.80 9.45 -0.55
CA LEU A 159 -0.58 8.79 0.74
C LEU A 159 0.33 7.56 0.58
N VAL A 160 0.08 6.71 -0.41
CA VAL A 160 0.92 5.54 -0.65
C VAL A 160 2.34 5.96 -1.03
N LYS A 161 2.52 7.04 -1.80
CA LYS A 161 3.87 7.54 -2.12
C LYS A 161 4.60 8.05 -0.89
N LEU A 162 3.90 8.67 0.05
CA LEU A 162 4.46 9.08 1.33
C LEU A 162 4.93 7.87 2.15
N ILE A 163 4.13 6.80 2.18
CA ILE A 163 4.45 5.54 2.90
C ILE A 163 5.60 4.79 2.24
N ASP A 164 5.63 4.69 0.91
CA ASP A 164 6.74 4.13 0.12
C ASP A 164 8.06 4.84 0.45
N MET A 165 8.06 6.17 0.41
CA MET A 165 9.26 6.96 0.73
C MET A 165 9.70 6.77 2.20
N ASP A 166 8.77 6.62 3.14
CA ASP A 166 9.08 6.32 4.55
C ASP A 166 9.79 4.96 4.71
N ASP A 167 9.29 3.91 4.06
CA ASP A 167 9.97 2.60 4.07
C ASP A 167 11.36 2.66 3.43
N ASN A 168 11.50 3.44 2.36
CA ASN A 168 12.76 3.64 1.66
C ASN A 168 13.79 4.51 2.41
N LEU A 169 13.38 5.19 3.48
CA LEU A 169 14.23 5.99 4.37
C LEU A 169 14.78 5.17 5.56
N ARG A 170 14.52 3.86 5.64
CA ARG A 170 15.05 2.96 6.68
C ARG A 170 16.56 2.75 6.53
N ILE A 171 17.34 3.69 7.06
CA ILE A 171 18.81 3.74 6.89
C ILE A 171 19.55 2.50 7.43
N LEU A 172 18.99 1.82 8.44
CA LEU A 172 19.60 0.65 9.04
C LEU A 172 19.47 -0.62 8.17
N ASP A 173 18.62 -0.58 7.14
CA ASP A 173 18.45 -1.68 6.19
C ASP A 173 19.35 -1.53 4.96
N LEU A 174 20.07 -0.41 4.82
CA LEU A 174 20.96 -0.13 3.69
C LEU A 174 22.27 -0.92 3.80
N VAL A 175 22.80 -1.34 2.65
CA VAL A 175 24.12 -2.00 2.56
C VAL A 175 25.25 -0.99 2.78
N GLU A 176 25.07 0.22 2.27
CA GLU A 176 26.00 1.35 2.42
C GLU A 176 25.21 2.63 2.65
N PHE A 177 25.80 3.59 3.38
CA PHE A 177 25.22 4.90 3.58
C PHE A 177 26.27 5.97 3.30
N GLY A 178 26.32 6.43 2.06
CA GLY A 178 27.22 7.49 1.61
C GLY A 178 26.46 8.68 1.00
N ASP A 179 27.18 9.50 0.24
CA ASP A 179 26.63 10.72 -0.37
C ASP A 179 25.44 10.46 -1.30
N LYS A 180 25.42 9.30 -1.97
CA LYS A 180 24.33 8.91 -2.89
C LYS A 180 23.03 8.66 -2.12
N GLU A 181 23.10 7.88 -1.05
CA GLU A 181 21.95 7.53 -0.20
C GLU A 181 21.47 8.73 0.59
N LEU A 182 22.41 9.57 1.08
CA LEU A 182 22.07 10.84 1.74
C LEU A 182 21.29 11.76 0.80
N LYS A 183 21.77 11.98 -0.43
CA LYS A 183 21.06 12.80 -1.43
C LYS A 183 19.68 12.22 -1.79
N ARG A 184 19.56 10.89 -1.85
CA ARG A 184 18.27 10.23 -2.07
C ARG A 184 17.32 10.48 -0.89
N ALA A 185 17.83 10.39 0.34
CA ALA A 185 17.05 10.63 1.54
C ALA A 185 16.56 12.10 1.63
N GLU A 186 17.44 13.07 1.36
CA GLU A 186 17.08 14.50 1.29
C GLU A 186 15.97 14.75 0.26
N LYS A 187 16.08 14.13 -0.91
CA LYS A 187 15.06 14.21 -1.96
C LYS A 187 13.72 13.65 -1.50
N TYR A 188 13.70 12.46 -0.91
CA TYR A 188 12.47 11.84 -0.40
C TYR A 188 11.84 12.66 0.72
N LEU A 189 12.62 13.17 1.67
CA LEU A 189 12.10 14.07 2.71
C LEU A 189 11.47 15.33 2.12
N GLY A 190 12.10 15.93 1.09
CA GLY A 190 11.53 17.07 0.38
C GLY A 190 10.20 16.75 -0.30
N CYS A 191 10.09 15.59 -0.95
CA CYS A 191 8.85 15.12 -1.55
C CYS A 191 7.76 14.81 -0.50
N SER A 192 8.13 14.15 0.60
CA SER A 192 7.24 13.89 1.74
C SER A 192 6.67 15.17 2.33
N ALA A 193 7.51 16.20 2.50
CA ALA A 193 7.07 17.52 2.95
C ALA A 193 6.08 18.17 1.95
N GLY A 194 6.34 18.05 0.64
CA GLY A 194 5.43 18.50 -0.40
C GLY A 194 4.06 17.82 -0.33
N ILE A 195 4.04 16.50 -0.19
CA ILE A 195 2.79 15.72 0.00
C ILE A 195 2.05 16.17 1.25
N ASN A 196 2.74 16.31 2.38
CA ASN A 196 2.08 16.73 3.62
C ASN A 196 1.55 18.17 3.54
N ASN A 197 2.23 19.08 2.85
CA ASN A 197 1.72 20.44 2.64
C ASN A 197 0.42 20.48 1.81
N CYS A 198 0.22 19.51 0.91
CA CYS A 198 -1.00 19.42 0.11
C CYS A 198 -2.17 18.78 0.87
N TYR A 199 -1.89 17.74 1.65
CA TYR A 199 -2.94 16.88 2.23
C TYR A 199 -3.07 16.94 3.75
N HIS A 200 -2.03 17.39 4.46
CA HIS A 200 -1.90 17.39 5.92
C HIS A 200 -2.11 16.00 6.53
N PHE A 201 -1.60 14.95 5.86
CA PHE A 201 -1.79 13.57 6.31
C PHE A 201 -1.22 13.31 7.69
N VAL A 202 -0.04 13.85 8.01
CA VAL A 202 0.61 13.67 9.31
C VAL A 202 -0.28 14.20 10.43
N GLU A 203 -0.78 15.43 10.28
CA GLU A 203 -1.62 16.08 11.28
C GLU A 203 -3.00 15.40 11.38
N LYS A 204 -3.61 15.04 10.25
CA LYS A 204 -4.91 14.36 10.20
C LYS A 204 -4.86 12.97 10.81
N LEU A 205 -3.81 12.18 10.51
CA LEU A 205 -3.60 10.86 11.11
C LEU A 205 -3.39 10.98 12.62
N ALA A 206 -2.60 11.95 13.08
CA ALA A 206 -2.43 12.19 14.51
C ALA A 206 -3.75 12.58 15.20
N LYS A 207 -4.57 13.43 14.56
CA LYS A 207 -5.90 13.81 15.04
C LYS A 207 -6.84 12.60 15.11
N TYR A 208 -6.95 11.85 14.01
CA TYR A 208 -7.72 10.62 13.92
C TYR A 208 -7.36 9.64 15.03
N ARG A 209 -6.07 9.33 15.21
CA ARG A 209 -5.59 8.39 16.24
C ARG A 209 -5.98 8.83 17.65
N LYS A 210 -5.95 10.13 17.93
CA LYS A 210 -6.37 10.69 19.23
C LYS A 210 -7.88 10.56 19.44
N GLU A 211 -8.67 10.86 18.41
CA GLU A 211 -10.14 10.74 18.44
C GLU A 211 -10.57 9.28 18.58
N PHE A 212 -9.99 8.38 17.79
CA PHE A 212 -10.26 6.95 17.81
C PHE A 212 -9.95 6.33 19.17
N LYS A 213 -8.78 6.64 19.75
CA LYS A 213 -8.43 6.16 21.10
C LYS A 213 -9.42 6.63 22.17
N ALA A 214 -9.87 7.89 22.10
CA ALA A 214 -10.85 8.42 23.04
C ALA A 214 -12.22 7.75 22.90
N GLN A 215 -12.62 7.36 21.68
CA GLN A 215 -13.85 6.58 21.46
C GLN A 215 -13.75 5.19 22.10
N CYS A 216 -12.65 4.45 21.86
CA CYS A 216 -12.45 3.12 22.45
C CYS A 216 -12.46 3.16 23.99
N GLU A 217 -11.79 4.13 24.60
CA GLU A 217 -11.77 4.28 26.07
C GLU A 217 -13.16 4.57 26.66
N ASN A 218 -14.00 5.35 25.96
CA ASN A 218 -15.37 5.64 26.40
C ASN A 218 -16.29 4.40 26.31
N GLU A 219 -16.13 3.59 25.26
CA GLU A 219 -16.89 2.36 25.09
C GLU A 219 -16.55 1.31 26.16
N GLU A 220 -15.26 1.12 26.47
CA GLU A 220 -14.81 0.23 27.55
C GLU A 220 -15.26 0.70 28.95
N GLY A 221 -15.23 2.02 29.19
CA GLY A 221 -15.72 2.63 30.43
C GLY A 221 -17.23 2.49 30.62
N SER A 222 -18.01 2.43 29.53
CA SER A 222 -19.45 2.20 29.59
C SER A 222 -19.81 0.72 29.85
N ALA A 223 -19.04 -0.21 29.28
CA ALA A 223 -19.26 -1.65 29.41
C ALA A 223 -18.87 -2.22 30.79
N THR A 224 -18.12 -1.46 31.60
CA THR A 224 -17.71 -1.86 32.97
C THR A 224 -18.60 -1.26 34.07
N ALA A 225 -19.55 -0.40 33.70
CA ALA A 225 -20.48 0.28 34.62
C ALA A 225 -21.89 -0.37 34.69
N GLU A 226 -22.13 -1.45 33.94
CA GLU A 226 -23.35 -2.29 33.99
C GLU A 226 -23.08 -3.64 34.69
#